data_AF-A0A9D9RH83-F1
#
_entry.id   AF-A0A9D9RH83-F1
#
_cell.length_a   1.000
_cell.length_b   1.000
_cell.length_c   1.000
_cell.angle_alpha   90.00
_cell.angle_beta   90.00
_cell.angle_gamma   90.00
#
_symmetry.space_group_name_H-M   'P 1'
#
loop_
_entity.id
_entity.type
_entity.pdbx_description
1 polymer ?
#
loop_
_entity_poly.entity_id
_entity_poly.type
_entity_poly.pdbx_seq_one_letter_code
_entity_poly.pdbx_strand_id
1 'polypeptide(L)'
;VYGFKNYNISTNLIYGRVDQLFSKYSAKLTGNSFVANYLIDNLTDTIVHVANFGIYGTDKTFELSNNYWGATTKEGSFKGIYDQTLNYNSPKINLEPFLTAPDAKAPAHVFSILNGETEIEIPDTIAVKESFKSFKLLSNNKLDFNNLKLGYSFFKDDSTLKRTDTTLTVSVQAVNDLSNKITITKTANAAKKIGYYNLSGIVDVNGKATPEIQVGYANYLKDLRRRKLIADLIKEKKSEDSLKTPPRATDSLKNIFQKIEAPLKSKLEVGLLSGGAIFTGTISNKNLLSNDMNLYNALQVNYTIYSNLSASLTIASFKLSNSDYLSNNNDQIARGMKFSTSMLSISPSVQYDFVDNRLYSKARRIRPSIGFGLDVATFNPTGVYKGKEYNLQPLGTGGQFIDSAGKPYSLMALGYFFHFKVKYQLSRFNSVGIHFAFHKSMSDYLDDVGPDPYPNALTLLEKTKTDAAAAVYFSNPTSRTVTNGQLRNSPTKPSDGWVNFGIFFSRRLFK
;
A
#
# COMPACT_ATOMS: atom_id res chain seq x y z
N VAL A 1 -15.58 17.62 -8.67
CA VAL A 1 -15.12 16.97 -9.92
C VAL A 1 -15.00 15.49 -9.67
N TYR A 2 -15.40 14.65 -10.63
CA TYR A 2 -15.29 13.19 -10.56
C TYR A 2 -14.01 12.75 -11.27
N GLY A 3 -13.12 12.04 -10.59
CA GLY A 3 -11.84 11.59 -11.17
C GLY A 3 -11.28 10.33 -10.51
N PHE A 4 -10.15 9.87 -11.03
CA PHE A 4 -9.36 8.82 -10.38
C PHE A 4 -8.64 9.39 -9.15
N LYS A 5 -8.24 8.51 -8.22
CA LYS A 5 -7.53 8.86 -6.98
C LYS A 5 -6.28 9.77 -7.18
N ASN A 6 -5.72 9.80 -8.37
CA ASN A 6 -4.53 10.61 -8.68
C ASN A 6 -4.90 12.07 -8.88
N TYR A 7 -4.47 12.94 -7.96
CA TYR A 7 -4.59 14.39 -8.11
C TYR A 7 -3.68 14.89 -9.23
N ASN A 8 -4.28 15.47 -10.27
CA ASN A 8 -3.59 16.08 -11.39
C ASN A 8 -4.27 17.38 -11.83
N ILE A 9 -3.66 18.11 -12.76
CA ILE A 9 -4.17 19.41 -13.24
C ILE A 9 -5.64 19.34 -13.65
N SER A 10 -6.01 18.36 -14.48
CA SER A 10 -7.36 18.19 -15.02
C SER A 10 -8.42 17.74 -14.00
N THR A 11 -7.99 17.35 -12.79
CA THR A 11 -8.92 16.98 -11.70
C THR A 11 -9.34 18.17 -10.82
N ASN A 12 -8.85 19.38 -11.10
CA ASN A 12 -9.28 20.60 -10.43
C ASN A 12 -10.60 21.13 -10.99
N LEU A 13 -11.36 21.86 -10.17
CA LEU A 13 -12.59 22.50 -10.61
C LEU A 13 -12.34 23.52 -11.71
N ILE A 14 -11.30 24.35 -11.52
CA ILE A 14 -10.80 25.25 -12.55
C ILE A 14 -9.41 24.76 -12.93
N TYR A 15 -9.18 24.56 -14.22
CA TYR A 15 -7.83 24.36 -14.72
C TYR A 15 -7.66 25.01 -16.09
N GLY A 16 -6.42 25.35 -16.41
CA GLY A 16 -6.12 26.04 -17.66
C GLY A 16 -4.66 26.01 -18.04
N ARG A 17 -4.36 26.67 -19.15
CA ARG A 17 -3.02 26.83 -19.70
C ARG A 17 -2.62 28.30 -19.73
N VAL A 18 -1.40 28.62 -19.33
CA VAL A 18 -0.79 29.94 -19.51
C VAL A 18 0.58 29.80 -20.17
N ASP A 19 0.77 30.49 -21.29
CA ASP A 19 2.00 30.47 -22.06
C ASP A 19 2.56 31.90 -22.18
N GLN A 20 3.87 32.00 -22.42
CA GLN A 20 4.57 33.26 -22.72
C GLN A 20 4.21 33.80 -24.12
N LEU A 21 2.96 34.21 -24.31
CA LEU A 21 2.51 34.95 -25.48
C LEU A 21 2.34 36.41 -25.06
N PHE A 22 2.87 37.34 -25.87
CA PHE A 22 2.66 38.78 -25.67
C PHE A 22 1.19 39.11 -25.92
N SER A 23 0.33 38.85 -24.95
CA SER A 23 -1.08 39.24 -24.99
C SER A 23 -1.22 40.69 -24.56
N LYS A 24 -2.06 41.44 -25.27
CA LYS A 24 -2.42 42.82 -24.90
C LYS A 24 -3.18 42.89 -23.55
N TYR A 25 -3.75 41.77 -23.11
CA TYR A 25 -4.56 41.64 -21.90
C TYR A 25 -4.10 40.43 -21.07
N SER A 26 -3.75 40.66 -19.81
CA SER A 26 -3.46 39.61 -18.83
C SER A 26 -4.76 39.15 -18.16
N ALA A 27 -5.01 37.84 -18.09
CA ALA A 27 -6.11 37.31 -17.29
C ALA A 27 -5.84 37.60 -15.80
N LYS A 28 -6.82 38.18 -15.11
CA LYS A 28 -6.77 38.44 -13.67
C LYS A 28 -7.93 37.72 -12.99
N LEU A 29 -7.62 36.84 -12.05
CA LEU A 29 -8.59 36.20 -11.16
C LEU A 29 -8.40 36.80 -9.77
N THR A 30 -9.31 37.68 -9.36
CA THR A 30 -9.27 38.39 -8.07
C THR A 30 -10.70 38.55 -7.54
N GLY A 31 -10.87 38.61 -6.22
CA GLY A 31 -12.16 38.78 -5.56
C GLY A 31 -13.06 37.55 -5.60
N ASN A 32 -12.51 36.36 -5.87
CA ASN A 32 -13.28 35.11 -5.90
C ASN A 32 -13.24 34.38 -4.56
N SER A 33 -14.22 33.50 -4.36
CA SER A 33 -14.30 32.59 -3.21
C SER A 33 -14.34 31.14 -3.66
N PHE A 34 -13.40 30.34 -3.19
CA PHE A 34 -13.29 28.91 -3.48
C PHE A 34 -13.51 28.10 -2.20
N VAL A 35 -14.72 27.60 -2.01
CA VAL A 35 -15.12 26.82 -0.83
C VAL A 35 -15.82 25.54 -1.28
N ALA A 36 -15.58 24.45 -0.56
CA ALA A 36 -16.23 23.15 -0.78
C ALA A 36 -16.03 22.54 -2.19
N ASN A 37 -14.91 22.84 -2.86
CA ASN A 37 -14.57 22.22 -4.14
C ASN A 37 -13.77 20.95 -3.90
N TYR A 38 -14.39 19.80 -4.14
CA TYR A 38 -13.76 18.50 -3.89
C TYR A 38 -13.55 17.68 -5.17
N LEU A 39 -12.45 16.93 -5.18
CA LEU A 39 -12.26 15.77 -6.04
C LEU A 39 -12.95 14.58 -5.40
N ILE A 40 -13.90 13.99 -6.13
CA ILE A 40 -14.62 12.77 -5.76
C ILE A 40 -14.06 11.61 -6.58
N ASP A 41 -13.74 10.51 -5.90
CA ASP A 41 -13.28 9.29 -6.55
C ASP A 41 -14.47 8.54 -7.18
N ASN A 42 -14.39 8.29 -8.50
CA ASN A 42 -15.49 7.68 -9.27
C ASN A 42 -15.80 6.24 -8.90
N LEU A 43 -14.80 5.49 -8.43
CA LEU A 43 -14.98 4.08 -8.13
C LEU A 43 -15.62 3.88 -6.76
N THR A 44 -15.50 4.89 -5.90
CA THR A 44 -15.71 4.70 -4.47
C THR A 44 -16.66 5.71 -3.86
N ASP A 45 -17.08 6.72 -4.64
CA ASP A 45 -17.94 7.83 -4.23
C ASP A 45 -17.42 8.53 -2.97
N THR A 46 -16.10 8.65 -2.81
CA THR A 46 -15.49 9.28 -1.63
C THR A 46 -14.73 10.56 -2.00
N ILE A 47 -14.74 11.54 -1.10
CA ILE A 47 -13.92 12.76 -1.21
C ILE A 47 -12.44 12.38 -1.05
N VAL A 48 -11.63 12.78 -2.04
CA VAL A 48 -10.18 12.53 -2.08
C VAL A 48 -9.42 13.71 -1.48
N HIS A 49 -9.60 14.91 -2.05
CA HIS A 49 -8.93 16.15 -1.65
C HIS A 49 -9.74 17.37 -2.11
N VAL A 50 -9.43 18.54 -1.56
CA VAL A 50 -9.84 19.84 -2.13
C VAL A 50 -9.20 20.02 -3.52
N ALA A 51 -9.94 20.55 -4.48
CA ALA A 51 -9.49 20.64 -5.88
C ALA A 51 -9.98 21.94 -6.51
N ASN A 52 -9.37 23.06 -6.12
CA ASN A 52 -9.78 24.40 -6.51
C ASN A 52 -9.23 24.78 -7.89
N PHE A 53 -7.91 24.77 -8.05
CA PHE A 53 -7.26 25.38 -9.21
C PHE A 53 -6.02 24.60 -9.67
N GLY A 54 -5.82 24.46 -10.97
CA GLY A 54 -4.61 23.88 -11.55
C GLY A 54 -4.19 24.57 -12.83
N ILE A 55 -2.88 24.74 -13.04
CA ILE A 55 -2.38 25.41 -14.24
C ILE A 55 -1.15 24.73 -14.82
N TYR A 56 -0.99 24.82 -16.13
CA TYR A 56 0.18 24.37 -16.85
C TYR A 56 0.54 25.34 -17.99
N GLY A 57 1.68 25.15 -18.63
CA GLY A 57 2.11 25.94 -19.79
C GLY A 57 3.49 26.57 -19.58
N THR A 58 3.91 27.42 -20.51
CA THR A 58 5.29 27.92 -20.57
C THR A 58 5.57 29.17 -19.74
N ASP A 59 4.54 29.80 -19.16
CA ASP A 59 4.75 30.98 -18.32
C ASP A 59 5.40 30.61 -16.97
N LYS A 60 6.22 31.52 -16.43
CA LYS A 60 6.98 31.27 -15.20
C LYS A 60 6.12 31.40 -13.96
N THR A 61 5.17 32.32 -13.97
CA THR A 61 4.37 32.71 -12.80
C THR A 61 2.93 32.96 -13.17
N PHE A 62 1.99 32.68 -12.26
CA PHE A 62 0.59 33.03 -12.43
C PHE A 62 0.03 33.66 -11.15
N GLU A 63 -0.58 34.83 -11.29
CA GLU A 63 -1.08 35.64 -10.17
C GLU A 63 -2.52 35.24 -9.81
N LEU A 64 -2.71 34.90 -8.55
CA LEU A 64 -3.98 34.48 -7.94
C LEU A 64 -4.24 35.20 -6.61
N SER A 65 -3.61 36.36 -6.43
CA SER A 65 -3.79 37.23 -5.27
C SER A 65 -5.22 37.73 -5.13
N ASN A 66 -5.57 38.09 -3.90
CA ASN A 66 -6.85 38.64 -3.48
C ASN A 66 -8.05 37.72 -3.76
N ASN A 67 -7.86 36.40 -3.63
CA ASN A 67 -8.96 35.43 -3.61
C ASN A 67 -9.00 34.71 -2.24
N TYR A 68 -10.18 34.23 -1.86
CA TYR A 68 -10.37 33.37 -0.71
C TYR A 68 -10.32 31.90 -1.14
N TRP A 69 -9.45 31.09 -0.55
CA TRP A 69 -9.17 29.71 -0.97
C TRP A 69 -9.75 28.64 -0.04
N GLY A 70 -10.72 29.02 0.81
CA GLY A 70 -11.34 28.09 1.75
C GLY A 70 -10.52 27.84 3.01
N ALA A 71 -9.49 28.64 3.27
CA ALA A 71 -8.64 28.56 4.45
C ALA A 71 -8.12 29.94 4.86
N THR A 72 -7.81 30.09 6.15
CA THR A 72 -7.21 31.30 6.73
C THR A 72 -5.68 31.24 6.79
N THR A 73 -5.09 30.08 6.54
CA THR A 73 -3.64 29.86 6.52
C THR A 73 -3.13 29.70 5.09
N LYS A 74 -1.84 30.02 4.90
CA LYS A 74 -1.17 29.85 3.62
C LYS A 74 -1.16 28.38 3.20
N GLU A 75 -0.74 27.48 4.09
CA GLU A 75 -0.69 26.04 3.82
C GLU A 75 -2.08 25.49 3.49
N GLY A 76 -3.12 25.95 4.18
CA GLY A 76 -4.50 25.58 3.90
C GLY A 76 -4.94 26.04 2.51
N SER A 77 -4.57 27.25 2.11
CA SER A 77 -4.90 27.82 0.80
C SER A 77 -4.24 27.05 -0.35
N PHE A 78 -3.00 26.58 -0.16
CA PHE A 78 -2.28 25.78 -1.16
C PHE A 78 -2.77 24.33 -1.28
N LYS A 79 -3.48 23.75 -0.30
CA LYS A 79 -3.95 22.35 -0.36
C LYS A 79 -4.80 22.05 -1.59
N GLY A 80 -5.62 23.00 -2.03
CA GLY A 80 -6.51 22.83 -3.19
C GLY A 80 -5.89 23.22 -4.53
N ILE A 81 -4.58 23.49 -4.59
CA ILE A 81 -3.93 24.09 -5.74
C ILE A 81 -2.88 23.14 -6.33
N TYR A 82 -3.00 22.89 -7.63
CA TYR A 82 -2.03 22.12 -8.40
C TYR A 82 -1.01 23.06 -9.07
N ASP A 83 0.22 23.09 -8.51
CA ASP A 83 1.28 24.01 -8.91
C ASP A 83 2.67 23.33 -9.02
N GLN A 84 3.73 24.13 -9.00
CA GLN A 84 5.12 23.68 -9.05
C GLN A 84 5.55 22.71 -7.95
N THR A 85 4.90 22.73 -6.78
CA THR A 85 5.20 21.77 -5.70
C THR A 85 4.79 20.35 -6.08
N LEU A 86 3.80 20.21 -6.97
CA LEU A 86 3.29 18.93 -7.46
C LEU A 86 3.78 18.61 -8.88
N ASN A 87 4.03 19.61 -9.72
CA ASN A 87 4.55 19.46 -11.07
C ASN A 87 5.53 20.59 -11.41
N TYR A 88 6.82 20.28 -11.46
CA TYR A 88 7.88 21.26 -11.73
C TYR A 88 7.74 21.99 -13.08
N ASN A 89 6.97 21.44 -14.02
CA ASN A 89 6.70 22.08 -15.32
C ASN A 89 5.51 23.05 -15.31
N SER A 90 4.78 23.15 -14.19
CA SER A 90 3.71 24.13 -14.03
C SER A 90 4.27 25.54 -13.75
N PRO A 91 3.54 26.61 -14.08
CA PRO A 91 3.83 27.96 -13.60
C PRO A 91 3.81 28.03 -12.06
N LYS A 92 4.66 28.87 -11.48
CA LYS A 92 4.65 29.16 -10.04
C LYS A 92 3.43 29.99 -9.69
N ILE A 93 2.58 29.49 -8.81
CA ILE A 93 1.39 30.23 -8.37
C ILE A 93 1.76 31.21 -7.26
N ASN A 94 1.40 32.48 -7.45
CA ASN A 94 1.50 33.49 -6.41
C ASN A 94 0.10 33.79 -5.84
N LEU A 95 -0.11 33.39 -4.58
CA LEU A 95 -1.37 33.64 -3.87
C LEU A 95 -1.36 34.91 -3.04
N GLU A 96 -0.21 35.49 -2.77
CA GLU A 96 -0.09 36.56 -1.79
C GLU A 96 -0.38 37.94 -2.42
N PRO A 97 -1.19 38.79 -1.77
CA PRO A 97 -1.94 38.51 -0.55
C PRO A 97 -3.18 37.63 -0.82
N PHE A 98 -3.44 36.60 0.00
CA PHE A 98 -4.72 35.85 -0.07
C PHE A 98 -5.73 36.41 0.94
N LEU A 99 -7.02 36.27 0.65
CA LEU A 99 -8.07 36.72 1.56
C LEU A 99 -8.27 35.71 2.69
N THR A 100 -8.51 36.19 3.92
CA THR A 100 -8.85 35.34 5.08
C THR A 100 -10.36 35.19 5.28
N ALA A 101 -11.15 35.97 4.57
CA ALA A 101 -12.60 35.83 4.41
C ALA A 101 -13.00 36.25 2.98
N PRO A 102 -14.07 35.70 2.41
CA PRO A 102 -14.50 36.10 1.07
C PRO A 102 -14.92 37.57 0.99
N ASP A 103 -14.68 38.20 -0.16
CA ASP A 103 -15.18 39.55 -0.45
C ASP A 103 -16.72 39.57 -0.44
N ALA A 104 -17.32 40.65 0.04
CA ALA A 104 -18.76 40.85 0.04
C ALA A 104 -19.35 40.91 -1.39
N LYS A 105 -18.54 41.27 -2.40
CA LYS A 105 -18.93 41.24 -3.82
C LYS A 105 -19.10 39.81 -4.35
N ALA A 106 -18.48 38.81 -3.75
CA ALA A 106 -18.68 37.42 -4.13
C ALA A 106 -20.13 36.99 -3.77
N PRO A 107 -20.75 36.07 -4.52
CA PRO A 107 -22.08 35.57 -4.20
C PRO A 107 -22.21 35.15 -2.74
N ALA A 108 -23.35 35.45 -2.11
CA ALA A 108 -23.57 35.16 -0.70
C ALA A 108 -23.47 33.64 -0.42
N HIS A 109 -22.63 33.27 0.54
CA HIS A 109 -22.47 31.89 1.00
C HIS A 109 -21.90 31.86 2.42
N VAL A 110 -22.07 30.72 3.07
CA VAL A 110 -21.34 30.39 4.30
C VAL A 110 -19.99 29.81 3.90
N PHE A 111 -18.91 30.38 4.44
CA PHE A 111 -17.54 30.00 4.09
C PHE A 111 -16.81 29.24 5.19
N SER A 112 -17.28 29.33 6.44
CA SER A 112 -16.70 28.58 7.57
C SER A 112 -17.78 28.23 8.60
N ILE A 113 -17.56 27.10 9.28
CA ILE A 113 -18.48 26.52 10.26
C ILE A 113 -17.69 26.22 11.51
N LEU A 114 -18.08 26.85 12.62
CA LEU A 114 -17.49 26.62 13.93
C LEU A 114 -18.46 25.81 14.80
N ASN A 115 -17.92 25.07 15.75
CA ASN A 115 -18.70 24.52 16.84
C ASN A 115 -19.26 25.68 17.67
N GLY A 116 -20.58 25.75 17.85
CA GLY A 116 -21.22 26.88 18.52
C GLY A 116 -20.98 26.94 20.05
N GLU A 117 -20.40 25.90 20.65
CA GLU A 117 -19.98 25.88 22.06
C GLU A 117 -18.49 26.24 22.23
N THR A 118 -17.60 25.69 21.39
CA THR A 118 -16.14 25.86 21.55
C THR A 118 -15.53 26.91 20.64
N GLU A 119 -16.27 27.40 19.65
CA GLU A 119 -15.82 28.29 18.57
C GLU A 119 -14.64 27.75 17.73
N ILE A 120 -14.36 26.46 17.83
CA ILE A 120 -13.35 25.78 17.02
C ILE A 120 -13.95 25.43 15.65
N GLU A 121 -13.19 25.68 14.59
CA GLU A 121 -13.58 25.33 13.23
C GLU A 121 -13.78 23.82 13.07
N ILE A 122 -14.89 23.45 12.42
CA ILE A 122 -15.25 22.06 12.19
C ILE A 122 -14.62 21.64 10.86
N PRO A 123 -13.62 20.73 10.85
CA PRO A 123 -13.03 20.26 9.61
C PRO A 123 -14.00 19.34 8.87
N ASP A 124 -13.98 19.37 7.53
CA ASP A 124 -14.86 18.54 6.69
C ASP A 124 -14.70 17.02 6.94
N THR A 125 -13.54 16.60 7.44
CA THR A 125 -13.22 15.20 7.75
C THR A 125 -13.76 14.71 9.09
N ILE A 126 -14.44 15.56 9.87
CA ILE A 126 -14.90 15.22 11.22
C ILE A 126 -15.81 13.98 11.21
N ALA A 127 -15.58 13.08 12.16
CA ALA A 127 -16.50 11.99 12.44
C ALA A 127 -17.56 12.49 13.43
N VAL A 128 -18.80 12.65 12.97
CA VAL A 128 -19.93 12.99 13.84
C VAL A 128 -20.32 11.75 14.66
N LYS A 129 -19.63 11.53 15.77
CA LYS A 129 -19.93 10.43 16.72
C LYS A 129 -20.98 10.83 17.74
N GLU A 130 -20.98 12.10 18.11
CA GLU A 130 -21.91 12.72 19.05
C GLU A 130 -22.64 13.85 18.34
N SER A 131 -23.89 14.09 18.75
CA SER A 131 -24.70 15.14 18.16
C SER A 131 -24.16 16.51 18.58
N PHE A 132 -23.95 17.40 17.62
CA PHE A 132 -23.66 18.81 17.92
C PHE A 132 -24.85 19.44 18.62
N LYS A 133 -24.59 20.33 19.59
CA LYS A 133 -25.65 21.15 20.20
C LYS A 133 -25.92 22.44 19.43
N SER A 134 -24.87 23.03 18.84
CA SER A 134 -24.99 24.23 18.05
C SER A 134 -23.86 24.39 17.03
N PHE A 135 -24.13 25.13 15.97
CA PHE A 135 -23.18 25.56 14.94
C PHE A 135 -23.11 27.08 14.92
N LYS A 136 -21.93 27.64 14.66
CA LYS A 136 -21.76 29.07 14.37
C LYS A 136 -21.29 29.19 12.92
N LEU A 137 -22.14 29.76 12.07
CA LEU A 137 -21.88 29.91 10.64
C LEU A 137 -21.31 31.29 10.37
N LEU A 138 -20.21 31.36 9.61
CA LEU A 138 -19.62 32.60 9.12
C LEU A 138 -19.93 32.76 7.63
N SER A 139 -20.50 33.90 7.26
CA SER A 139 -20.90 34.21 5.88
C SER A 139 -20.26 35.50 5.38
N ASN A 140 -20.09 35.62 4.06
CA ASN A 140 -19.51 36.82 3.45
C ASN A 140 -20.51 37.97 3.27
N ASN A 141 -21.79 37.65 3.38
CA ASN A 141 -22.92 38.58 3.31
C ASN A 141 -23.96 38.21 4.37
N LYS A 142 -24.88 39.14 4.64
CA LYS A 142 -26.06 38.86 5.47
C LYS A 142 -26.95 37.82 4.80
N LEU A 143 -27.39 36.84 5.59
CA LEU A 143 -28.21 35.71 5.13
C LEU A 143 -29.56 35.67 5.85
N ASP A 144 -30.56 35.15 5.16
CA ASP A 144 -31.87 34.83 5.70
C ASP A 144 -31.99 33.32 5.96
N PHE A 145 -32.39 32.99 7.19
CA PHE A 145 -32.55 31.63 7.71
C PHE A 145 -34.01 31.24 7.97
N ASN A 146 -34.99 32.06 7.57
CA ASN A 146 -36.42 31.80 7.81
C ASN A 146 -36.87 30.43 7.26
N ASN A 147 -36.28 29.99 6.14
CA ASN A 147 -36.58 28.71 5.50
C ASN A 147 -35.51 27.63 5.77
N LEU A 148 -34.64 27.85 6.76
CA LEU A 148 -33.57 26.91 7.11
C LEU A 148 -34.15 25.54 7.50
N LYS A 149 -33.64 24.50 6.86
CA LYS A 149 -33.88 23.11 7.22
C LYS A 149 -32.56 22.46 7.62
N LEU A 150 -32.48 22.00 8.88
CA LEU A 150 -31.37 21.18 9.37
C LEU A 150 -31.77 19.71 9.33
N GLY A 151 -31.24 18.97 8.37
CA GLY A 151 -31.36 17.51 8.29
C GLY A 151 -30.19 16.81 8.99
N TYR A 152 -30.45 15.66 9.59
CA TYR A 152 -29.45 14.71 10.04
C TYR A 152 -29.72 13.34 9.41
N SER A 153 -28.72 12.83 8.70
CA SER A 153 -28.82 11.59 7.92
C SER A 153 -27.82 10.57 8.43
N PHE A 154 -28.30 9.37 8.76
CA PHE A 154 -27.47 8.29 9.30
C PHE A 154 -27.98 6.90 8.86
N PHE A 155 -27.13 5.88 8.97
CA PHE A 155 -27.52 4.50 8.65
C PHE A 155 -28.29 3.83 9.79
N LYS A 156 -29.38 3.13 9.48
CA LYS A 156 -30.16 2.35 10.46
C LYS A 156 -29.36 1.18 11.02
N ASP A 157 -28.53 0.55 10.22
CA ASP A 157 -27.70 -0.59 10.61
C ASP A 157 -26.49 -0.73 9.67
N ASP A 158 -25.59 -1.67 9.98
CA ASP A 158 -24.32 -1.89 9.29
C ASP A 158 -24.43 -2.69 7.98
N SER A 159 -25.59 -3.30 7.69
CA SER A 159 -25.70 -4.36 6.67
C SER A 159 -26.73 -4.09 5.58
N THR A 160 -27.79 -3.31 5.84
CA THR A 160 -28.92 -3.11 4.92
C THR A 160 -28.79 -1.86 4.06
N LEU A 161 -27.78 -1.01 4.32
CA LEU A 161 -27.61 0.31 3.71
C LEU A 161 -28.82 1.25 3.86
N LYS A 162 -29.81 0.91 4.69
CA LYS A 162 -31.00 1.74 4.89
C LYS A 162 -30.62 3.01 5.64
N ARG A 163 -30.90 4.16 5.03
CA ARG A 163 -30.71 5.49 5.62
C ARG A 163 -31.96 5.93 6.37
N THR A 164 -31.77 6.67 7.45
CA THR A 164 -32.80 7.51 8.08
C THR A 164 -32.41 8.95 7.87
N ASP A 165 -33.36 9.73 7.39
CA ASP A 165 -33.22 11.18 7.25
C ASP A 165 -34.18 11.82 8.27
N THR A 166 -33.62 12.62 9.17
CA THR A 166 -34.35 13.23 10.27
C THR A 166 -34.20 14.74 10.20
N THR A 167 -35.31 15.48 10.12
CA THR A 167 -35.28 16.94 10.23
C THR A 167 -35.24 17.35 11.71
N LEU A 168 -34.27 18.17 12.08
CA LEU A 168 -34.08 18.68 13.42
C LEU A 168 -34.73 20.05 13.57
N THR A 169 -35.29 20.31 14.75
CA THR A 169 -35.78 21.64 15.12
C THR A 169 -34.61 22.49 15.61
N VAL A 170 -34.50 23.70 15.08
CA VAL A 170 -33.43 24.64 15.39
C VAL A 170 -33.98 26.00 15.78
N SER A 171 -33.23 26.73 16.57
CA SER A 171 -33.36 28.18 16.71
C SER A 171 -32.13 28.86 16.12
N VAL A 172 -32.34 29.99 15.45
CA VAL A 172 -31.27 30.78 14.85
C VAL A 172 -31.16 32.09 15.62
N GLN A 173 -29.94 32.42 16.04
CA GLN A 173 -29.60 33.67 16.72
C GLN A 173 -28.50 34.38 15.94
N ALA A 174 -28.76 35.60 15.47
CA ALA A 174 -27.72 36.43 14.90
C ALA A 174 -26.72 36.83 16.00
N VAL A 175 -25.44 36.54 15.78
CA VAL A 175 -24.35 37.03 16.64
C VAL A 175 -23.92 38.42 16.14
N ASN A 176 -23.82 38.56 14.82
CA ASN A 176 -23.68 39.82 14.09
C ASN A 176 -24.20 39.63 12.64
N ASP A 177 -24.09 40.64 11.77
CA ASP A 177 -24.62 40.57 10.40
C ASP A 177 -24.01 39.46 9.52
N LEU A 178 -22.81 38.97 9.85
CA LEU A 178 -22.05 37.97 9.09
C LEU A 178 -21.84 36.66 9.85
N SER A 179 -22.44 36.53 11.04
CA SER A 179 -22.27 35.37 11.92
C SER A 179 -23.58 35.01 12.58
N ASN A 180 -24.02 33.76 12.39
CA ASN A 180 -25.28 33.25 12.91
C ASN A 180 -25.05 31.96 13.71
N LYS A 181 -25.59 31.89 14.92
CA LYS A 181 -25.56 30.71 15.77
C LYS A 181 -26.86 29.92 15.60
N ILE A 182 -26.74 28.67 15.17
CA ILE A 182 -27.84 27.72 15.01
C ILE A 182 -27.79 26.76 16.18
N THR A 183 -28.81 26.80 17.05
CA THR A 183 -28.93 25.91 18.21
C THR A 183 -29.95 24.84 17.94
N ILE A 184 -29.60 23.58 18.20
CA ILE A 184 -30.50 22.43 18.01
C ILE A 184 -31.38 22.31 19.27
N THR A 185 -32.67 22.61 19.13
CA THR A 185 -33.61 22.69 20.27
C THR A 185 -34.31 21.37 20.56
N LYS A 186 -34.51 20.52 19.55
CA LYS A 186 -35.08 19.18 19.72
C LYS A 186 -34.39 18.18 18.80
N THR A 187 -33.72 17.20 19.39
CA THR A 187 -33.15 16.07 18.66
C THR A 187 -34.23 15.02 18.44
N ALA A 188 -34.56 14.72 17.19
CA ALA A 188 -35.46 13.63 16.88
C ALA A 188 -34.67 12.30 16.99
N ASN A 189 -34.62 11.72 18.20
CA ASN A 189 -34.14 10.36 18.51
C ASN A 189 -32.92 9.88 17.69
N ALA A 190 -31.84 10.66 17.71
CA ALA A 190 -30.58 10.26 17.09
C ALA A 190 -29.83 9.33 18.05
N ALA A 191 -29.96 8.03 17.84
CA ALA A 191 -29.03 7.05 18.40
C ALA A 191 -27.59 7.45 18.04
N LYS A 192 -26.61 7.10 18.90
CA LYS A 192 -25.15 7.31 18.77
C LYS A 192 -24.54 6.71 17.49
N LYS A 193 -25.03 7.12 16.32
CA LYS A 193 -24.72 6.55 15.00
C LYS A 193 -24.09 7.63 14.16
N ILE A 194 -23.01 7.24 13.49
CA ILE A 194 -22.24 8.12 12.61
C ILE A 194 -23.14 8.55 11.44
N GLY A 195 -23.22 9.85 11.22
CA GLY A 195 -24.04 10.47 10.19
C GLY A 195 -23.44 11.80 9.73
N TYR A 196 -24.24 12.59 9.02
CA TYR A 196 -23.87 13.95 8.61
C TYR A 196 -25.07 14.89 8.74
N TYR A 197 -24.78 16.17 8.93
CA TYR A 197 -25.79 17.23 8.92
C TYR A 197 -25.86 17.88 7.54
N ASN A 198 -27.07 18.22 7.10
CA ASN A 198 -27.31 19.02 5.90
C ASN A 198 -28.10 20.27 6.27
N LEU A 199 -27.56 21.44 5.98
CA LEU A 199 -28.24 22.72 6.13
C LEU A 199 -28.62 23.22 4.73
N SER A 200 -29.91 23.45 4.54
CA SER A 200 -30.49 23.87 3.26
C SER A 200 -31.54 24.96 3.47
N GLY A 201 -31.92 25.65 2.40
CA GLY A 201 -32.96 26.69 2.46
C GLY A 201 -32.49 28.04 2.98
N ILE A 202 -31.17 28.24 3.09
CA ILE A 202 -30.57 29.54 3.40
C ILE A 202 -30.52 30.36 2.11
N VAL A 203 -30.99 31.60 2.18
CA VAL A 203 -31.01 32.54 1.04
C VAL A 203 -30.30 33.83 1.43
N ASP A 204 -29.90 34.61 0.43
CA ASP A 204 -29.43 35.98 0.68
C ASP A 204 -30.61 36.93 0.98
N VAL A 205 -30.29 38.17 1.34
CA VAL A 205 -31.31 39.21 1.62
C VAL A 205 -32.23 39.54 0.44
N ASN A 206 -31.85 39.15 -0.79
CA ASN A 206 -32.64 39.34 -2.00
C ASN A 206 -33.39 38.05 -2.41
N GLY A 207 -33.37 37.00 -1.58
CA GLY A 207 -34.01 35.72 -1.84
C GLY A 207 -33.25 34.79 -2.79
N LYS A 208 -31.99 35.09 -3.14
CA LYS A 208 -31.16 34.21 -3.97
C LYS A 208 -30.66 33.02 -3.15
N ALA A 209 -30.76 31.82 -3.71
CA ALA A 209 -30.31 30.61 -3.04
C ALA A 209 -28.79 30.62 -2.78
N THR A 210 -28.40 30.16 -1.59
CA THR A 210 -27.01 29.87 -1.23
C THR A 210 -26.72 28.38 -1.30
N PRO A 211 -25.45 27.95 -1.42
CA PRO A 211 -25.09 26.54 -1.43
C PRO A 211 -25.53 25.81 -0.16
N GLU A 212 -25.93 24.54 -0.31
CA GLU A 212 -26.17 23.66 0.84
C GLU A 212 -24.87 23.37 1.58
N ILE A 213 -24.99 23.23 2.90
CA ILE A 213 -23.84 23.06 3.78
C ILE A 213 -23.91 21.69 4.43
N GLN A 214 -22.83 20.93 4.30
CA GLN A 214 -22.76 19.55 4.77
C GLN A 214 -21.65 19.40 5.82
N VAL A 215 -22.02 18.97 7.02
CA VAL A 215 -21.06 18.75 8.12
C VAL A 215 -20.89 17.26 8.39
N GLY A 216 -19.65 16.76 8.27
CA GLY A 216 -19.31 15.35 8.46
C GLY A 216 -19.55 14.45 7.25
N TYR A 217 -19.95 15.03 6.11
CA TYR A 217 -20.31 14.27 4.91
C TYR A 217 -19.14 13.48 4.30
N ALA A 218 -17.92 14.03 4.33
CA ALA A 218 -16.74 13.31 3.86
C ALA A 218 -16.49 12.02 4.65
N ASN A 219 -16.75 12.04 5.96
CA ASN A 219 -16.64 10.87 6.81
C ASN A 219 -17.80 9.89 6.57
N TYR A 220 -19.02 10.41 6.42
CA TYR A 220 -20.20 9.63 6.05
C TYR A 220 -20.01 8.85 4.74
N LEU A 221 -19.41 9.46 3.70
CA LEU A 221 -19.10 8.77 2.44
C LEU A 221 -18.11 7.60 2.64
N LYS A 222 -17.11 7.76 3.51
CA LYS A 222 -16.20 6.67 3.88
C LYS A 222 -16.92 5.54 4.61
N ASP A 223 -17.84 5.88 5.51
CA ASP A 223 -18.67 4.88 6.19
C ASP A 223 -19.64 4.17 5.23
N LEU A 224 -20.30 4.92 4.33
CA LEU A 224 -21.13 4.37 3.26
C LEU A 224 -20.35 3.35 2.43
N ARG A 225 -19.12 3.68 2.01
CA ARG A 225 -18.25 2.77 1.27
C ARG A 225 -17.97 1.49 2.06
N ARG A 226 -17.59 1.62 3.34
CA ARG A 226 -17.34 0.46 4.21
C ARG A 226 -18.58 -0.44 4.30
N ARG A 227 -19.77 0.14 4.48
CA ARG A 227 -21.04 -0.59 4.56
C ARG A 227 -21.42 -1.23 3.24
N LYS A 228 -21.18 -0.58 2.09
CA LYS A 228 -21.42 -1.17 0.76
C LYS A 228 -20.64 -2.48 0.61
N LEU A 229 -19.35 -2.47 0.97
CA LEU A 229 -18.50 -3.67 0.95
C LEU A 229 -19.04 -4.79 1.84
N ILE A 230 -19.54 -4.47 3.04
CA ILE A 230 -20.14 -5.44 3.97
C ILE A 230 -21.47 -5.99 3.42
N ALA A 231 -22.32 -5.12 2.86
CA ALA A 231 -23.59 -5.52 2.28
C ALA A 231 -23.40 -6.45 1.07
N ASP A 232 -22.40 -6.17 0.23
CA ASP A 232 -22.03 -7.02 -0.90
C ASP A 232 -21.54 -8.39 -0.43
N LEU A 233 -20.65 -8.43 0.58
CA LEU A 233 -20.22 -9.68 1.23
C LEU A 233 -21.40 -10.51 1.80
N ILE A 234 -22.38 -9.85 2.42
CA ILE A 234 -23.58 -10.52 2.97
C ILE A 234 -24.48 -11.02 1.85
N LYS A 235 -24.62 -10.26 0.75
CA LYS A 235 -25.41 -10.66 -0.42
C LYS A 235 -24.80 -11.88 -1.11
N GLU A 236 -23.48 -11.92 -1.24
CA GLU A 236 -22.75 -13.09 -1.73
C GLU A 236 -23.03 -14.32 -0.84
N LYS A 237 -22.89 -14.20 0.49
CA LYS A 237 -23.23 -15.29 1.42
C LYS A 237 -24.69 -15.76 1.33
N LYS A 238 -25.65 -14.84 1.25
CA LYS A 238 -27.08 -15.20 1.09
C LYS A 238 -27.37 -15.85 -0.27
N SER A 239 -26.62 -15.50 -1.32
CA SER A 239 -26.73 -16.18 -2.61
C SER A 239 -26.19 -17.60 -2.57
N GLU A 240 -25.15 -17.86 -1.77
CA GLU A 240 -24.66 -19.21 -1.48
C GLU A 240 -25.66 -20.02 -0.64
N ASP A 241 -26.27 -19.42 0.38
CA ASP A 241 -27.25 -20.07 1.28
C ASP A 241 -28.65 -20.27 0.67
N SER A 242 -29.04 -19.51 -0.37
CA SER A 242 -30.36 -19.59 -1.00
C SER A 242 -30.46 -20.64 -2.12
N LEU A 243 -29.37 -21.33 -2.44
CA LEU A 243 -29.42 -22.56 -3.22
C LEU A 243 -30.14 -23.63 -2.39
N LYS A 244 -31.45 -23.81 -2.67
CA LYS A 244 -32.33 -24.74 -1.94
C LYS A 244 -31.65 -26.09 -1.69
N THR A 245 -31.44 -26.40 -0.41
CA THR A 245 -31.09 -27.74 0.06
C THR A 245 -32.24 -28.70 -0.33
N PRO A 246 -31.98 -29.83 -1.00
CA PRO A 246 -33.01 -30.85 -1.21
C PRO A 246 -33.49 -31.39 0.16
N PRO A 247 -34.72 -31.94 0.23
CA PRO A 247 -35.24 -32.51 1.47
C PRO A 247 -34.30 -33.60 2.00
N ARG A 248 -34.09 -33.57 3.32
CA ARG A 248 -33.07 -34.34 4.03
C ARG A 248 -33.46 -35.81 4.08
N ALA A 249 -32.90 -36.61 3.18
CA ALA A 249 -32.78 -38.05 3.42
C ALA A 249 -31.77 -38.25 4.57
N THR A 250 -32.17 -39.00 5.58
CA THR A 250 -31.37 -39.38 6.74
C THR A 250 -30.20 -40.25 6.31
N ASP A 251 -29.11 -39.62 5.90
CA ASP A 251 -27.86 -40.32 5.61
C ASP A 251 -26.78 -39.95 6.63
N SER A 252 -26.19 -41.00 7.20
CA SER A 252 -25.17 -40.98 8.26
C SER A 252 -24.01 -40.00 8.01
N LEU A 253 -23.42 -39.48 9.11
CA LEU A 253 -22.30 -38.51 9.17
C LEU A 253 -21.10 -38.82 8.24
N LYS A 254 -20.93 -40.08 7.81
CA LYS A 254 -19.93 -40.51 6.84
C LYS A 254 -20.09 -39.83 5.46
N ASN A 255 -21.32 -39.56 5.03
CA ASN A 255 -21.63 -38.94 3.74
C ASN A 255 -21.38 -37.41 3.71
N ILE A 256 -21.37 -36.75 4.87
CA ILE A 256 -21.19 -35.28 4.95
C ILE A 256 -19.72 -34.89 4.72
N PHE A 257 -18.77 -35.64 5.30
CA PHE A 257 -17.34 -35.44 5.01
C PHE A 257 -17.00 -35.72 3.55
N GLN A 258 -17.61 -36.73 2.93
CA GLN A 258 -17.41 -37.06 1.53
C GLN A 258 -17.90 -35.95 0.56
N LYS A 259 -18.91 -35.18 0.97
CA LYS A 259 -19.52 -34.09 0.16
C LYS A 259 -18.80 -32.75 0.28
N ILE A 260 -18.18 -32.44 1.42
CA ILE A 260 -17.27 -31.27 1.60
C ILE A 260 -15.89 -31.56 0.99
N GLU A 261 -15.48 -32.83 0.97
CA GLU A 261 -14.23 -33.25 0.36
C GLU A 261 -14.21 -33.03 -1.16
N ALA A 262 -15.29 -33.29 -1.91
CA ALA A 262 -15.27 -33.27 -3.38
C ALA A 262 -14.91 -31.90 -4.05
N PRO A 263 -15.44 -30.73 -3.59
CA PRO A 263 -15.10 -29.43 -4.17
C PRO A 263 -13.69 -28.93 -3.81
N LEU A 264 -13.22 -29.23 -2.59
CA LEU A 264 -11.87 -28.85 -2.13
C LEU A 264 -10.79 -29.69 -2.85
N LYS A 265 -11.08 -30.98 -3.03
CA LYS A 265 -10.22 -31.96 -3.68
C LYS A 265 -9.96 -31.61 -5.15
N SER A 266 -10.99 -31.29 -5.95
CA SER A 266 -10.81 -30.99 -7.39
C SER A 266 -9.98 -29.73 -7.70
N LYS A 267 -9.72 -28.87 -6.71
CA LYS A 267 -8.99 -27.60 -6.83
C LYS A 267 -7.53 -27.66 -6.37
N LEU A 268 -7.10 -28.77 -5.78
CA LEU A 268 -5.77 -28.95 -5.22
C LEU A 268 -4.82 -29.62 -6.22
N GLU A 269 -3.66 -29.01 -6.41
CA GLU A 269 -2.59 -29.49 -7.28
C GLU A 269 -1.29 -29.55 -6.50
N VAL A 270 -0.60 -30.69 -6.53
CA VAL A 270 0.72 -30.87 -5.92
C VAL A 270 1.75 -30.94 -7.02
N GLY A 271 2.87 -30.24 -6.87
CA GLY A 271 3.96 -30.24 -7.83
C GLY A 271 5.33 -30.42 -7.20
N LEU A 272 6.22 -31.00 -7.99
CA LEU A 272 7.65 -31.10 -7.72
C LEU A 272 8.35 -30.11 -8.65
N LEU A 273 9.18 -29.25 -8.07
CA LEU A 273 10.00 -28.27 -8.78
C LEU A 273 11.46 -28.70 -8.64
N SER A 274 12.22 -28.63 -9.72
CA SER A 274 13.66 -28.85 -9.69
C SER A 274 14.38 -27.96 -10.73
N GLY A 275 15.61 -27.56 -10.44
CA GLY A 275 16.37 -26.67 -11.32
C GLY A 275 17.60 -26.06 -10.68
N GLY A 276 17.93 -24.84 -11.07
CA GLY A 276 19.05 -24.07 -10.54
C GLY A 276 18.62 -23.03 -9.50
N ALA A 277 19.48 -22.77 -8.52
CA ALA A 277 19.44 -21.62 -7.63
C ALA A 277 20.78 -20.88 -7.68
N ILE A 278 20.72 -19.56 -7.83
CA ILE A 278 21.87 -18.67 -7.93
C ILE A 278 21.76 -17.60 -6.85
N PHE A 279 22.81 -17.44 -6.05
CA PHE A 279 22.87 -16.39 -5.03
C PHE A 279 23.03 -15.00 -5.66
N THR A 280 22.38 -14.01 -5.06
CA THR A 280 22.53 -12.60 -5.41
C THR A 280 22.73 -11.80 -4.14
N GLY A 281 23.87 -11.12 -3.99
CA GLY A 281 24.20 -10.42 -2.76
C GLY A 281 25.64 -9.91 -2.74
N THR A 282 26.23 -9.83 -1.56
CA THR A 282 27.54 -9.22 -1.32
C THR A 282 28.67 -9.91 -2.08
N ILE A 283 28.72 -11.24 -1.99
CA ILE A 283 29.65 -12.09 -2.74
C ILE A 283 28.96 -12.53 -4.06
N SER A 284 28.56 -11.58 -4.91
CA SER A 284 28.04 -11.89 -6.24
C SER A 284 28.60 -11.02 -7.36
N ASN A 285 28.67 -11.61 -8.55
CA ASN A 285 28.99 -10.98 -9.81
C ASN A 285 27.79 -10.23 -10.39
N LYS A 286 28.07 -9.10 -11.06
CA LYS A 286 27.04 -8.29 -11.76
C LYS A 286 26.27 -9.10 -12.81
N ASN A 287 26.94 -10.00 -13.52
CA ASN A 287 26.29 -10.92 -14.44
C ASN A 287 25.79 -12.14 -13.66
N LEU A 288 24.47 -12.37 -13.66
CA LEU A 288 23.83 -13.44 -12.90
C LEU A 288 24.42 -14.82 -13.24
N LEU A 289 24.65 -15.10 -14.52
CA LEU A 289 25.14 -16.41 -15.01
C LEU A 289 26.63 -16.67 -14.72
N SER A 290 27.36 -15.67 -14.22
CA SER A 290 28.75 -15.81 -13.78
C SER A 290 28.87 -16.17 -12.30
N ASN A 291 27.76 -16.41 -11.61
CA ASN A 291 27.72 -16.87 -10.24
C ASN A 291 27.53 -18.39 -10.19
N ASP A 292 27.89 -19.01 -9.06
CA ASP A 292 27.67 -20.44 -8.87
C ASP A 292 26.18 -20.80 -8.94
N MET A 293 25.87 -21.84 -9.69
CA MET A 293 24.53 -22.42 -9.78
C MET A 293 24.47 -23.72 -8.97
N ASN A 294 23.52 -23.76 -8.03
CA ASN A 294 23.28 -24.91 -7.17
C ASN A 294 21.97 -25.61 -7.54
N LEU A 295 21.83 -26.89 -7.19
CA LEU A 295 20.60 -27.62 -7.40
C LEU A 295 19.49 -27.10 -6.46
N TYR A 296 18.36 -26.74 -7.05
CA TYR A 296 17.14 -26.34 -6.37
C TYR A 296 16.12 -27.47 -6.42
N ASN A 297 15.52 -27.83 -5.28
CA ASN A 297 14.40 -28.77 -5.22
C ASN A 297 13.31 -28.23 -4.29
N ALA A 298 12.05 -28.37 -4.71
CA ALA A 298 10.91 -27.95 -3.90
C ALA A 298 9.66 -28.78 -4.13
N LEU A 299 8.85 -28.88 -3.07
CA LEU A 299 7.47 -29.33 -3.13
C LEU A 299 6.56 -28.11 -3.16
N GLN A 300 5.57 -28.12 -4.04
CA GLN A 300 4.57 -27.07 -4.13
C GLN A 300 3.16 -27.62 -3.99
N VAL A 301 2.33 -26.92 -3.23
CA VAL A 301 0.89 -27.16 -3.13
C VAL A 301 0.16 -25.92 -3.64
N ASN A 302 -0.68 -26.09 -4.66
CA ASN A 302 -1.48 -25.04 -5.25
C ASN A 302 -2.96 -25.31 -5.00
N TYR A 303 -3.70 -24.27 -4.64
CA TYR A 303 -5.14 -24.29 -4.45
C TYR A 303 -5.81 -23.23 -5.33
N THR A 304 -6.62 -23.68 -6.28
CA THR A 304 -7.35 -22.78 -7.21
C THR A 304 -8.53 -22.14 -6.49
N ILE A 305 -8.46 -20.84 -6.21
CA ILE A 305 -9.52 -20.08 -5.52
C ILE A 305 -10.61 -19.72 -6.53
N TYR A 306 -10.22 -19.01 -7.59
CA TYR A 306 -11.05 -18.60 -8.72
C TYR A 306 -10.46 -19.09 -10.05
N SER A 307 -11.12 -18.81 -11.18
CA SER A 307 -10.67 -19.24 -12.52
C SER A 307 -9.21 -18.91 -12.81
N ASN A 308 -8.78 -17.71 -12.43
CA ASN A 308 -7.48 -17.14 -12.77
C ASN A 308 -6.66 -16.81 -11.52
N LEU A 309 -7.09 -17.23 -10.33
CA LEU A 309 -6.43 -16.89 -9.07
C LEU A 309 -6.25 -18.14 -8.22
N SER A 310 -5.01 -18.40 -7.82
CA SER A 310 -4.67 -19.53 -6.96
C SER A 310 -3.81 -19.08 -5.78
N ALA A 311 -3.94 -19.74 -4.64
CA ALA A 311 -2.96 -19.69 -3.56
C ALA A 311 -1.96 -20.82 -3.75
N SER A 312 -0.71 -20.58 -3.37
CA SER A 312 0.40 -21.52 -3.52
C SER A 312 1.21 -21.54 -2.22
N LEU A 313 1.70 -22.71 -1.83
CA LEU A 313 2.69 -22.88 -0.78
C LEU A 313 3.84 -23.69 -1.37
N THR A 314 5.06 -23.16 -1.31
CA THR A 314 6.27 -23.87 -1.75
C THR A 314 7.16 -24.14 -0.56
N ILE A 315 7.64 -25.38 -0.42
CA ILE A 315 8.63 -25.78 0.58
C ILE A 315 9.86 -26.25 -0.18
N ALA A 316 10.99 -25.58 -0.02
CA ALA A 316 12.20 -25.83 -0.79
C ALA A 316 13.40 -26.15 0.09
N SER A 317 14.24 -27.08 -0.38
CA SER A 317 15.53 -27.38 0.22
C SER A 317 16.61 -27.37 -0.86
N PHE A 318 17.62 -26.52 -0.67
CA PHE A 318 18.64 -26.25 -1.67
C PHE A 318 19.90 -25.67 -1.02
N LYS A 319 20.95 -25.47 -1.81
CA LYS A 319 22.14 -24.72 -1.39
C LYS A 319 22.27 -23.44 -2.18
N LEU A 320 22.97 -22.47 -1.61
CA LEU A 320 23.48 -21.30 -2.31
C LEU A 320 24.99 -21.24 -2.03
N SER A 321 25.77 -20.90 -3.03
CA SER A 321 27.22 -20.72 -2.89
C SER A 321 27.67 -19.59 -3.80
N ASN A 322 28.82 -19.03 -3.48
CA ASN A 322 29.54 -18.21 -4.44
C ASN A 322 30.98 -17.96 -3.99
N SER A 323 31.80 -17.41 -4.89
CA SER A 323 33.15 -17.01 -4.59
C SER A 323 33.59 -15.75 -5.31
N ASP A 324 34.18 -14.82 -4.55
CA ASP A 324 34.84 -13.63 -5.07
C ASP A 324 36.03 -13.95 -6.00
N TYR A 325 36.67 -15.12 -5.86
CA TYR A 325 37.79 -15.54 -6.73
C TYR A 325 37.38 -15.71 -8.19
N LEU A 326 36.09 -15.92 -8.45
CA LEU A 326 35.53 -16.06 -9.80
C LEU A 326 34.98 -14.73 -10.32
N SER A 327 35.29 -13.62 -9.65
CA SER A 327 34.80 -12.30 -10.04
C SER A 327 35.64 -11.63 -11.12
N ASN A 328 34.98 -10.80 -11.94
CA ASN A 328 35.64 -9.88 -12.87
C ASN A 328 35.95 -8.51 -12.23
N ASN A 329 35.68 -8.34 -10.94
CA ASN A 329 35.95 -7.12 -10.18
C ASN A 329 37.18 -7.33 -9.28
N ASN A 330 38.25 -6.58 -9.53
CA ASN A 330 39.50 -6.65 -8.77
C ASN A 330 39.30 -6.43 -7.26
N ASP A 331 38.34 -5.60 -6.85
CA ASP A 331 38.05 -5.37 -5.42
C ASP A 331 37.42 -6.60 -4.75
N GLN A 332 36.57 -7.33 -5.49
CA GLN A 332 35.99 -8.58 -5.01
C GLN A 332 37.07 -9.66 -4.96
N ILE A 333 37.85 -9.85 -6.02
CA ILE A 333 39.00 -10.80 -6.02
C ILE A 333 39.93 -10.51 -4.84
N ALA A 334 40.27 -9.23 -4.62
CA ALA A 334 41.11 -8.81 -3.51
C ALA A 334 40.48 -9.05 -2.14
N ARG A 335 39.15 -9.15 -2.00
CA ARG A 335 38.44 -9.56 -0.79
C ARG A 335 38.46 -11.09 -0.60
N GLY A 336 38.33 -11.84 -1.69
CA GLY A 336 38.54 -13.30 -1.75
C GLY A 336 37.61 -14.13 -0.85
N MET A 337 36.41 -13.64 -0.55
CA MET A 337 35.43 -14.38 0.25
C MET A 337 34.79 -15.51 -0.57
N LYS A 338 34.46 -16.59 0.13
CA LYS A 338 33.81 -17.78 -0.43
C LYS A 338 32.93 -18.42 0.63
N PHE A 339 31.73 -18.80 0.25
CA PHE A 339 30.77 -19.41 1.16
C PHE A 339 29.91 -20.46 0.45
N SER A 340 29.29 -21.31 1.25
CA SER A 340 28.20 -22.19 0.87
C SER A 340 27.19 -22.21 2.01
N THR A 341 25.91 -22.02 1.74
CA THR A 341 24.85 -22.01 2.74
C THR A 341 23.75 -22.99 2.36
N SER A 342 23.34 -23.82 3.32
CA SER A 342 22.20 -24.72 3.14
C SER A 342 20.92 -23.99 3.50
N MET A 343 19.92 -24.07 2.63
CA MET A 343 18.65 -23.34 2.73
C MET A 343 17.49 -24.31 2.92
N LEU A 344 16.56 -23.94 3.81
CA LEU A 344 15.21 -24.50 3.88
C LEU A 344 14.21 -23.34 3.90
N SER A 345 13.31 -23.28 2.93
CA SER A 345 12.35 -22.18 2.81
C SER A 345 10.90 -22.66 2.79
N ILE A 346 10.02 -21.84 3.37
CA ILE A 346 8.57 -21.95 3.29
C ILE A 346 8.06 -20.64 2.68
N SER A 347 7.41 -20.75 1.53
CA SER A 347 7.12 -19.63 0.64
C SER A 347 5.64 -19.64 0.22
N PRO A 348 4.73 -19.05 1.02
CA PRO A 348 3.35 -18.82 0.62
C PRO A 348 3.25 -17.70 -0.43
N SER A 349 2.41 -17.90 -1.44
CA SER A 349 2.18 -16.93 -2.52
C SER A 349 0.76 -16.95 -3.05
N VAL A 350 0.41 -15.85 -3.73
CA VAL A 350 -0.78 -15.75 -4.58
C VAL A 350 -0.30 -15.67 -6.02
N GLN A 351 -0.94 -16.44 -6.90
CA GLN A 351 -0.63 -16.48 -8.32
C GLN A 351 -1.87 -16.12 -9.16
N TYR A 352 -1.64 -15.31 -10.19
CA TYR A 352 -2.59 -15.03 -11.24
C TYR A 352 -2.25 -15.85 -12.48
N ASP A 353 -3.18 -16.69 -12.89
CA ASP A 353 -3.08 -17.54 -14.07
C ASP A 353 -3.81 -16.87 -15.25
N PHE A 354 -3.12 -16.64 -16.37
CA PHE A 354 -3.70 -15.93 -17.53
C PHE A 354 -4.75 -16.77 -18.28
N VAL A 355 -4.90 -18.04 -17.94
CA VAL A 355 -5.85 -18.99 -18.54
C VAL A 355 -6.63 -19.68 -17.44
N ASP A 356 -7.96 -19.80 -17.59
CA ASP A 356 -8.85 -20.41 -16.58
C ASP A 356 -8.39 -21.82 -16.20
N ASN A 357 -7.88 -21.98 -14.97
CA ASN A 357 -7.33 -23.22 -14.45
C ASN A 357 -8.36 -24.32 -14.24
N ARG A 358 -9.67 -24.02 -14.24
CA ARG A 358 -10.71 -25.04 -14.07
C ARG A 358 -11.00 -25.79 -15.36
N LEU A 359 -10.75 -25.18 -16.52
CA LEU A 359 -11.13 -25.72 -17.82
C LEU A 359 -9.98 -26.53 -18.44
N TYR A 360 -10.28 -27.77 -18.85
CA TYR A 360 -9.41 -28.53 -19.75
C TYR A 360 -9.86 -28.29 -21.19
N SER A 361 -9.02 -27.63 -22.00
CA SER A 361 -9.27 -27.42 -23.42
C SER A 361 -8.02 -27.78 -24.23
N LYS A 362 -8.22 -28.52 -25.33
CA LYS A 362 -7.15 -28.85 -26.28
C LYS A 362 -6.54 -27.60 -26.91
N ALA A 363 -7.29 -26.51 -27.04
CA ALA A 363 -6.83 -25.24 -27.61
C ALA A 363 -6.03 -24.37 -26.62
N ARG A 364 -6.12 -24.62 -25.31
CA ARG A 364 -5.47 -23.79 -24.25
C ARG A 364 -4.65 -24.64 -23.29
N ARG A 365 -3.60 -25.30 -23.84
CA ARG A 365 -2.67 -26.14 -23.06
C ARG A 365 -1.55 -25.36 -22.40
N ILE A 366 -1.09 -24.27 -23.02
CA ILE A 366 -0.08 -23.37 -22.45
C ILE A 366 -0.77 -22.35 -21.54
N ARG A 367 -0.26 -22.21 -20.32
CA ARG A 367 -0.85 -21.43 -19.24
C ARG A 367 0.25 -20.65 -18.54
N PRO A 368 0.50 -19.41 -18.98
CA PRO A 368 1.39 -18.51 -18.27
C PRO A 368 0.75 -18.10 -16.93
N SER A 369 1.58 -17.84 -15.92
CA SER A 369 1.16 -17.25 -14.65
C SER A 369 2.26 -16.42 -14.03
N ILE A 370 1.85 -15.42 -13.26
CA ILE A 370 2.71 -14.60 -12.42
C ILE A 370 2.26 -14.73 -10.97
N GLY A 371 3.17 -14.59 -10.01
CA GLY A 371 2.82 -14.61 -8.61
C GLY A 371 3.78 -13.81 -7.75
N PHE A 372 3.28 -13.47 -6.57
CA PHE A 372 4.00 -12.75 -5.54
C PHE A 372 3.76 -13.44 -4.20
N GLY A 373 4.79 -13.48 -3.35
CA GLY A 373 4.71 -14.12 -2.05
C GLY A 373 5.72 -13.61 -1.05
N LEU A 374 5.64 -14.19 0.14
CA LEU A 374 6.56 -13.96 1.25
C LEU A 374 7.41 -15.20 1.45
N ASP A 375 8.60 -15.02 2.01
CA ASP A 375 9.52 -16.10 2.36
C ASP A 375 9.78 -16.12 3.87
N VAL A 376 9.83 -17.32 4.41
CA VAL A 376 10.50 -17.63 5.67
C VAL A 376 11.56 -18.67 5.34
N ALA A 377 12.84 -18.31 5.52
CA ALA A 377 13.95 -19.18 5.20
C ALA A 377 14.89 -19.35 6.39
N THR A 378 15.31 -20.58 6.65
CA THR A 378 16.45 -20.87 7.51
C THR A 378 17.66 -21.16 6.65
N PHE A 379 18.82 -20.71 7.12
CA PHE A 379 20.08 -20.81 6.39
C PHE A 379 21.25 -21.07 7.35
N ASN A 380 22.32 -21.70 6.87
CA ASN A 380 23.52 -21.93 7.66
C ASN A 380 24.76 -21.76 6.77
N PRO A 381 25.43 -20.60 6.79
CA PRO A 381 26.59 -20.35 5.96
C PRO A 381 27.81 -21.09 6.52
N THR A 382 28.54 -21.70 5.59
CA THR A 382 29.69 -22.57 5.84
C THR A 382 30.84 -22.20 4.92
N GLY A 383 32.06 -22.48 5.36
CA GLY A 383 33.28 -22.29 4.58
C GLY A 383 34.31 -23.39 4.85
N VAL A 384 35.23 -23.59 3.92
CA VAL A 384 36.30 -24.59 4.04
C VAL A 384 37.64 -23.90 4.31
N TYR A 385 38.30 -24.31 5.39
CA TYR A 385 39.64 -23.86 5.76
C TYR A 385 40.52 -25.08 6.09
N LYS A 386 41.67 -25.19 5.41
CA LYS A 386 42.61 -26.32 5.54
C LYS A 386 41.95 -27.71 5.44
N GLY A 387 40.99 -27.85 4.53
CA GLY A 387 40.28 -29.12 4.27
C GLY A 387 39.18 -29.47 5.28
N LYS A 388 38.95 -28.64 6.32
CA LYS A 388 37.85 -28.79 7.26
C LYS A 388 36.74 -27.76 6.95
N GLU A 389 35.49 -28.22 6.99
CA GLU A 389 34.29 -27.36 6.85
C GLU A 389 33.91 -26.77 8.21
N TYR A 390 33.52 -25.50 8.20
CA TYR A 390 33.19 -24.71 9.38
C TYR A 390 31.87 -23.98 9.18
N ASN A 391 31.01 -23.99 10.21
CA ASN A 391 29.88 -23.06 10.29
C ASN A 391 30.42 -21.66 10.59
N LEU A 392 30.03 -20.65 9.82
CA LEU A 392 30.62 -19.31 9.91
C LEU A 392 30.02 -18.49 11.06
N GLN A 393 28.71 -18.58 11.30
CA GLN A 393 28.02 -17.82 12.36
C GLN A 393 28.63 -18.07 13.76
N PRO A 394 28.95 -19.31 14.18
CA PRO A 394 29.58 -19.56 15.48
C PRO A 394 31.03 -19.09 15.59
N LEU A 395 31.72 -18.86 14.46
CA LEU A 395 33.08 -18.31 14.45
C LEU A 395 33.09 -16.80 14.66
N GLY A 396 31.97 -16.11 14.42
CA GLY A 396 31.88 -14.66 14.58
C GLY A 396 32.85 -13.91 13.67
N THR A 397 32.88 -14.28 12.39
CA THR A 397 33.80 -13.75 11.37
C THR A 397 33.73 -12.22 11.20
N GLY A 398 32.61 -11.62 11.59
CA GLY A 398 32.39 -10.18 11.62
C GLY A 398 32.70 -9.50 12.96
N GLY A 399 33.30 -10.23 13.89
CA GLY A 399 33.56 -9.74 15.24
C GLY A 399 32.35 -9.76 16.17
N GLN A 400 31.29 -10.54 15.85
CA GLN A 400 30.05 -10.59 16.64
C GLN A 400 30.27 -11.02 18.10
N PHE A 401 31.40 -11.67 18.41
CA PHE A 401 31.77 -12.14 19.76
C PHE A 401 32.95 -11.36 20.39
N ILE A 402 33.46 -10.31 19.74
CA ILE A 402 34.58 -9.50 20.26
C ILE A 402 34.13 -8.61 21.43
N ASP A 403 32.95 -8.02 21.31
CA ASP A 403 32.30 -7.24 22.38
C ASP A 403 31.34 -8.14 23.15
N SER A 404 31.32 -8.02 24.48
CA SER A 404 30.36 -8.70 25.36
C SER A 404 28.90 -8.33 25.04
N ALA A 405 28.66 -7.17 24.41
CA ALA A 405 27.35 -6.75 23.93
C ALA A 405 26.99 -7.31 22.54
N GLY A 406 27.96 -7.86 21.81
CA GLY A 406 27.79 -8.40 20.46
C GLY A 406 26.88 -9.64 20.45
N LYS A 407 26.05 -9.75 19.41
CA LYS A 407 25.14 -10.89 19.21
C LYS A 407 25.34 -11.47 17.82
N PRO A 408 25.29 -12.81 17.67
CA PRO A 408 25.30 -13.42 16.35
C PRO A 408 24.04 -13.03 15.57
N TYR A 409 24.16 -12.93 14.25
CA TYR A 409 23.01 -12.70 13.37
C TYR A 409 22.05 -13.90 13.39
N SER A 410 20.78 -13.67 13.06
CA SER A 410 19.77 -14.73 12.99
C SER A 410 20.01 -15.65 11.78
N LEU A 411 19.95 -16.97 11.98
CA LEU A 411 19.93 -17.99 10.91
C LEU A 411 18.54 -18.20 10.29
N MET A 412 17.58 -17.36 10.66
CA MET A 412 16.25 -17.31 10.06
C MET A 412 16.01 -15.90 9.51
N ALA A 413 15.59 -15.83 8.25
CA ALA A 413 15.29 -14.59 7.55
C ALA A 413 13.85 -14.60 7.00
N LEU A 414 13.23 -13.43 7.04
CA LEU A 414 12.03 -13.15 6.26
C LEU A 414 12.43 -12.60 4.89
N GLY A 415 11.54 -12.71 3.92
CA GLY A 415 11.76 -12.20 2.59
C GLY A 415 10.48 -12.06 1.79
N TYR A 416 10.63 -11.66 0.53
CA TYR A 416 9.55 -11.64 -0.45
C TYR A 416 10.08 -12.07 -1.80
N PHE A 417 9.18 -12.56 -2.66
CA PHE A 417 9.56 -13.04 -3.98
C PHE A 417 8.50 -12.78 -5.03
N PHE A 418 8.96 -12.71 -6.27
CA PHE A 418 8.15 -12.66 -7.47
C PHE A 418 8.51 -13.85 -8.34
N HIS A 419 7.50 -14.51 -8.91
CA HIS A 419 7.74 -15.63 -9.79
C HIS A 419 6.89 -15.58 -11.04
N PHE A 420 7.42 -16.17 -12.11
CA PHE A 420 6.76 -16.42 -13.37
C PHE A 420 6.80 -17.92 -13.66
N LYS A 421 5.70 -18.45 -14.20
CA LYS A 421 5.61 -19.85 -14.61
C LYS A 421 4.93 -19.95 -15.96
N VAL A 422 5.36 -20.94 -16.74
CA VAL A 422 4.62 -21.38 -17.92
C VAL A 422 4.30 -22.85 -17.75
N LYS A 423 3.02 -23.15 -17.55
CA LYS A 423 2.50 -24.51 -17.42
C LYS A 423 2.00 -25.01 -18.77
N TYR A 424 2.36 -26.23 -19.13
CA TYR A 424 1.81 -27.02 -20.23
C TYR A 424 0.97 -28.17 -19.67
N GLN A 425 -0.33 -28.16 -19.97
CA GLN A 425 -1.28 -29.17 -19.53
C GLN A 425 -1.20 -30.44 -20.41
N LEU A 426 -0.54 -31.49 -19.93
CA LEU A 426 -0.39 -32.77 -20.64
C LEU A 426 -1.72 -33.54 -20.71
N SER A 427 -2.42 -33.62 -19.58
CA SER A 427 -3.72 -34.30 -19.43
C SER A 427 -4.63 -33.51 -18.51
N ARG A 428 -5.85 -33.99 -18.24
CA ARG A 428 -6.77 -33.36 -17.28
C ARG A 428 -6.15 -33.18 -15.88
N PHE A 429 -5.21 -34.05 -15.51
CA PHE A 429 -4.63 -34.09 -14.16
C PHE A 429 -3.15 -33.73 -14.10
N ASN A 430 -2.39 -33.98 -15.17
CA ASN A 430 -0.93 -33.79 -15.16
C ASN A 430 -0.54 -32.57 -15.99
N SER A 431 0.43 -31.81 -15.47
CA SER A 431 1.04 -30.68 -16.14
C SER A 431 2.54 -30.71 -15.94
N VAL A 432 3.26 -30.15 -16.90
CA VAL A 432 4.70 -29.85 -16.77
C VAL A 432 4.90 -28.38 -17.07
N GLY A 433 6.02 -27.80 -16.68
CA GLY A 433 6.27 -26.42 -17.02
C GLY A 433 7.65 -25.94 -16.62
N ILE A 434 7.88 -24.67 -16.88
CA ILE A 434 9.08 -23.95 -16.46
C ILE A 434 8.71 -22.90 -15.42
N HIS A 435 9.60 -22.67 -14.47
CA HIS A 435 9.46 -21.64 -13.46
C HIS A 435 10.71 -20.78 -13.40
N PHE A 436 10.52 -19.52 -13.00
CA PHE A 436 11.57 -18.57 -12.67
C PHE A 436 11.08 -17.73 -11.49
N ALA A 437 11.90 -17.54 -10.47
CA ALA A 437 11.58 -16.74 -9.30
C ALA A 437 12.78 -15.91 -8.85
N PHE A 438 12.50 -14.67 -8.45
CA PHE A 438 13.45 -13.76 -7.82
C PHE A 438 13.03 -13.56 -6.38
N HIS A 439 13.91 -13.93 -5.45
CA HIS A 439 13.70 -13.86 -4.02
C HIS A 439 14.61 -12.79 -3.42
N LYS A 440 14.06 -12.01 -2.49
CA LYS A 440 14.78 -10.98 -1.74
C LYS A 440 14.70 -11.27 -0.25
N SER A 441 15.86 -11.39 0.40
CA SER A 441 15.99 -11.58 1.84
C SER A 441 15.96 -10.23 2.58
N MET A 442 15.43 -10.22 3.79
CA MET A 442 15.55 -9.12 4.75
C MET A 442 16.80 -9.25 5.65
N SER A 443 17.61 -10.29 5.45
CA SER A 443 18.92 -10.50 6.11
C SER A 443 20.05 -10.33 5.10
N ASP A 444 21.12 -9.65 5.51
CA ASP A 444 22.39 -9.47 4.77
C ASP A 444 23.44 -10.55 5.06
N TYR A 445 23.06 -11.59 5.80
CA TYR A 445 24.00 -12.58 6.29
C TYR A 445 23.81 -13.96 5.65
N LEU A 446 23.09 -14.06 4.52
CA LEU A 446 22.94 -15.36 3.84
C LEU A 446 24.31 -15.93 3.46
N ASP A 447 25.27 -15.04 3.17
CA ASP A 447 26.65 -15.33 2.84
C ASP A 447 27.66 -15.07 3.98
N ASP A 448 27.20 -14.81 5.21
CA ASP A 448 28.02 -14.41 6.39
C ASP A 448 28.65 -12.99 6.31
N VAL A 449 28.36 -12.21 5.27
CA VAL A 449 28.96 -10.88 5.04
C VAL A 449 27.94 -9.76 5.18
N GLY A 450 27.73 -9.30 6.41
CA GLY A 450 26.81 -8.21 6.72
C GLY A 450 27.46 -6.82 6.82
N PRO A 451 26.69 -5.81 7.26
CA PRO A 451 27.15 -4.42 7.38
C PRO A 451 28.03 -4.17 8.61
N ASP A 452 28.69 -5.20 9.13
CA ASP A 452 29.67 -5.10 10.21
C ASP A 452 31.04 -4.56 9.70
N PRO A 453 31.77 -3.80 10.54
CA PRO A 453 33.13 -3.38 10.21
C PRO A 453 34.06 -4.60 10.20
N TYR A 454 35.09 -4.56 9.36
CA TYR A 454 36.14 -5.58 9.41
C TYR A 454 36.78 -5.59 10.82
N PRO A 455 36.74 -6.72 11.54
CA PRO A 455 37.33 -6.80 12.86
C PRO A 455 38.87 -6.78 12.79
N ASN A 456 39.51 -6.29 13.85
CA ASN A 456 40.95 -6.41 13.98
C ASN A 456 41.35 -7.89 14.11
N ALA A 457 42.27 -8.35 13.26
CA ALA A 457 42.66 -9.76 13.20
C ALA A 457 43.26 -10.28 14.52
N LEU A 458 44.06 -9.48 15.23
CA LEU A 458 44.66 -9.87 16.52
C LEU A 458 43.58 -9.98 17.61
N THR A 459 42.67 -9.00 17.67
CA THR A 459 41.57 -9.03 18.63
C THR A 459 40.61 -10.20 18.37
N LEU A 460 40.32 -10.49 17.10
CA LEU A 460 39.50 -11.65 16.73
C LEU A 460 40.19 -12.96 17.09
N LEU A 461 41.51 -13.06 16.88
CA LEU A 461 42.30 -14.24 17.25
C LEU A 461 42.30 -14.48 18.77
N GLU A 462 42.42 -13.43 19.56
CA GLU A 462 42.47 -13.50 21.02
C GLU A 462 41.11 -13.84 21.65
N LYS A 463 40.03 -13.24 21.14
CA LYS A 463 38.69 -13.33 21.76
C LYS A 463 37.82 -14.48 21.24
N THR A 464 38.17 -15.07 20.10
CA THR A 464 37.41 -16.21 19.56
C THR A 464 37.74 -17.47 20.36
N LYS A 465 36.72 -18.07 20.99
CA LYS A 465 36.88 -19.22 21.89
C LYS A 465 37.25 -20.53 21.17
N THR A 466 36.82 -20.70 19.93
CA THR A 466 36.97 -21.94 19.16
C THR A 466 37.43 -21.65 17.74
N ASP A 467 38.44 -22.40 17.26
CA ASP A 467 38.95 -22.32 15.88
C ASP A 467 39.30 -20.87 15.44
N ALA A 468 39.94 -20.09 16.31
CA ALA A 468 40.24 -18.66 16.10
C ALA A 468 41.01 -18.38 14.80
N ALA A 469 41.90 -19.29 14.38
CA ALA A 469 42.60 -19.17 13.10
C ALA A 469 41.64 -19.24 11.89
N ALA A 470 40.58 -20.04 11.98
CA ALA A 470 39.54 -20.10 10.94
C ALA A 470 38.69 -18.82 10.95
N ALA A 471 38.34 -18.30 12.14
CA ALA A 471 37.60 -17.04 12.26
C ALA A 471 38.33 -15.87 11.59
N VAL A 472 39.64 -15.73 11.84
CA VAL A 472 40.48 -14.70 11.19
C VAL A 472 40.53 -14.90 9.67
N TYR A 473 40.71 -16.15 9.21
CA TYR A 473 40.72 -16.47 7.78
C TYR A 473 39.40 -16.09 7.09
N PHE A 474 38.24 -16.50 7.61
CA PHE A 474 36.95 -16.20 6.98
C PHE A 474 36.56 -14.72 7.10
N SER A 475 37.08 -14.00 8.10
CA SER A 475 36.89 -12.55 8.24
C SER A 475 37.55 -11.76 7.09
N ASN A 476 38.79 -12.10 6.75
CA ASN A 476 39.57 -11.45 5.68
C ASN A 476 40.52 -12.46 4.99
N PRO A 477 40.02 -13.27 4.04
CA PRO A 477 40.75 -14.42 3.49
C PRO A 477 42.07 -14.08 2.80
N THR A 478 42.13 -12.92 2.15
CA THR A 478 43.32 -12.43 1.42
C THR A 478 44.25 -11.59 2.29
N SER A 479 43.88 -11.34 3.56
CA SER A 479 44.59 -10.42 4.45
C SER A 479 44.82 -9.03 3.83
N ARG A 480 43.89 -8.58 2.98
CA ARG A 480 44.01 -7.25 2.35
C ARG A 480 44.00 -6.16 3.41
N THR A 481 44.69 -5.05 3.14
CA THR A 481 44.64 -3.87 4.00
C THR A 481 43.22 -3.30 4.00
N VAL A 482 42.64 -3.13 5.19
CA VAL A 482 41.32 -2.53 5.39
C VAL A 482 41.48 -1.26 6.23
N THR A 483 40.76 -0.20 5.87
CA THR A 483 40.77 1.04 6.66
C THR A 483 39.97 0.84 7.94
N ASN A 484 40.35 1.52 9.02
CA ASN A 484 39.61 1.43 10.28
C ASN A 484 38.15 1.85 10.07
N GLY A 485 37.20 1.02 10.52
CA GLY A 485 35.76 1.25 10.32
C GLY A 485 35.24 0.90 8.92
N GLN A 486 36.05 0.34 8.02
CA GLN A 486 35.57 -0.16 6.73
C GLN A 486 34.55 -1.28 6.95
N LEU A 487 33.38 -1.17 6.30
CA LEU A 487 32.32 -2.18 6.39
C LEU A 487 32.54 -3.32 5.40
N ARG A 488 32.13 -4.53 5.78
CA ARG A 488 32.17 -5.73 4.92
C ARG A 488 31.06 -5.73 3.86
N ASN A 489 29.92 -5.12 4.17
CA ASN A 489 28.79 -4.87 3.26
C ASN A 489 28.19 -3.46 3.49
N SER A 490 27.38 -2.98 2.53
CA SER A 490 26.70 -1.69 2.63
C SER A 490 25.55 -1.71 3.67
N PRO A 491 25.46 -0.72 4.58
CA PRO A 491 24.49 -0.72 5.67
C PRO A 491 23.08 -0.25 5.28
N THR A 492 22.88 0.25 4.06
CA THR A 492 21.67 1.02 3.72
C THR A 492 20.61 0.25 2.94
N LYS A 493 20.92 -0.95 2.43
CA LYS A 493 19.98 -1.75 1.64
C LYS A 493 20.25 -3.24 1.84
N PRO A 494 19.31 -4.01 2.43
CA PRO A 494 19.41 -5.45 2.46
C PRO A 494 19.67 -5.96 1.03
N SER A 495 20.80 -6.61 0.80
CA SER A 495 21.33 -6.89 -0.53
C SER A 495 21.08 -8.34 -0.95
N ASP A 496 20.99 -9.24 0.02
CA ASP A 496 20.99 -10.66 -0.26
C ASP A 496 19.65 -11.18 -0.78
N GLY A 497 19.72 -12.24 -1.56
CA GLY A 497 18.61 -12.86 -2.25
C GLY A 497 19.11 -14.02 -3.10
N TRP A 498 18.20 -14.58 -3.87
CA TRP A 498 18.55 -15.61 -4.84
C TRP A 498 17.55 -15.62 -5.98
N VAL A 499 17.99 -16.19 -7.09
CA VAL A 499 17.15 -16.52 -8.24
C VAL A 499 17.07 -18.02 -8.35
N ASN A 500 15.87 -18.57 -8.52
CA ASN A 500 15.73 -19.98 -8.89
C ASN A 500 14.91 -20.14 -10.16
N PHE A 501 15.26 -21.15 -10.95
CA PHE A 501 14.61 -21.44 -12.22
C PHE A 501 14.74 -22.91 -12.56
N GLY A 502 13.84 -23.42 -13.40
CA GLY A 502 13.92 -24.80 -13.86
C GLY A 502 12.58 -25.33 -14.29
N ILE A 503 12.40 -26.64 -14.14
CA ILE A 503 11.19 -27.34 -14.54
C ILE A 503 10.33 -27.72 -13.34
N PHE A 504 9.06 -27.95 -13.61
CA PHE A 504 8.16 -28.53 -12.62
C PHE A 504 7.24 -29.55 -13.26
N PHE A 505 6.87 -30.56 -12.49
CA PHE A 505 5.76 -31.45 -12.77
C PHE A 505 4.69 -31.21 -11.72
N SER A 506 3.43 -31.14 -12.13
CA SER A 506 2.33 -30.97 -11.19
C SER A 506 1.13 -31.83 -11.53
N ARG A 507 0.46 -32.31 -10.49
CA ARG A 507 -0.66 -33.22 -10.57
C ARG A 507 -1.81 -32.73 -9.71
N ARG A 508 -3.00 -32.63 -10.31
CA ARG A 508 -4.26 -32.48 -9.57
C ARG A 508 -4.56 -33.78 -8.87
N LEU A 509 -4.75 -33.72 -7.55
CA LEU A 509 -4.85 -34.92 -6.73
C LEU A 509 -6.17 -35.68 -6.94
N PHE A 510 -7.21 -35.01 -7.40
CA PHE A 510 -8.56 -35.55 -7.44
C PHE A 510 -9.28 -35.28 -8.76
N LYS A 511 -10.28 -36.13 -9.06
CA LYS A 511 -10.97 -36.19 -10.36
C LYS A 511 -11.90 -35.01 -10.64
#